data_AF-A0A2U2DGN1-F1
#
_entry.id   AF-A0A2U2DGN1-F1
#
_cell.length_a   1.000
_cell.length_b   1.000
_cell.length_c   1.000
_cell.angle_alpha   90.00
_cell.angle_beta   90.00
_cell.angle_gamma   90.00
#
_symmetry.space_group_name_H-M   'P 1'
#
loop_
_entity.id
_entity.type
_entity.pdbx_description
1 polymer ?
#
loop_
_entity_poly.entity_id
_entity_poly.type
_entity_poly.pdbx_seq_one_letter_code
_entity_poly.pdbx_strand_id
1 'polypeptide(L)'
;MTTPAQIRAARAMLGLTIGEVAAITGLSEASVEEAERPGGSGDPAVLRILTDALEGRGVLFLSAGDEEGGGPGIRLKRPPHADDGTRPENLNAANDD
;
A
#
# COMPACT_ATOMS: atom_id res chain seq x y z
N MET A 1 -1.89 3.28 -14.49
CA MET A 1 -2.76 2.09 -14.40
C MET A 1 -2.17 1.19 -13.34
N THR A 2 -2.95 0.81 -12.32
CA THR A 2 -2.48 -0.10 -11.28
C THR A 2 -2.30 -1.50 -11.86
N THR A 3 -1.16 -2.13 -11.59
CA THR A 3 -0.87 -3.49 -12.07
C THR A 3 -1.26 -4.55 -11.04
N PRO A 4 -1.56 -5.79 -11.46
CA PRO A 4 -1.78 -6.92 -10.55
C PRO A 4 -0.63 -7.13 -9.56
N ALA A 5 0.61 -6.89 -10.01
CA ALA A 5 1.80 -6.99 -9.17
C ALA A 5 1.78 -5.95 -8.03
N GLN A 6 1.36 -4.72 -8.31
CA GLN A 6 1.25 -3.68 -7.28
C GLN A 6 0.16 -4.00 -6.25
N ILE A 7 -0.99 -4.53 -6.68
CA ILE A 7 -2.06 -4.95 -5.76
C ILE A 7 -1.56 -6.04 -4.80
N ARG A 8 -0.93 -7.09 -5.34
CA ARG A 8 -0.36 -8.17 -4.54
C ARG A 8 0.71 -7.67 -3.58
N ALA A 9 1.61 -6.82 -4.06
CA ALA A 9 2.66 -6.24 -3.24
C ALA A 9 2.06 -5.41 -2.09
N ALA A 10 1.03 -4.61 -2.36
CA ALA A 10 0.37 -3.77 -1.37
C ALA A 10 -0.29 -4.61 -0.27
N ARG A 11 -1.03 -5.66 -0.66
CA ARG A 11 -1.61 -6.62 0.26
C ARG A 11 -0.54 -7.27 1.14
N ALA A 12 0.56 -7.72 0.54
CA ALA A 12 1.66 -8.36 1.25
C ALA A 12 2.36 -7.41 2.24
N MET A 13 2.61 -6.16 1.84
CA MET A 13 3.22 -5.15 2.72
C MET A 13 2.32 -4.78 3.91
N LEU A 14 1.00 -4.83 3.73
CA LEU A 14 0.03 -4.61 4.81
C LEU A 14 -0.23 -5.88 5.65
N GLY A 15 0.38 -7.02 5.33
CA GLY A 15 0.20 -8.28 6.05
C GLY A 15 -1.20 -8.88 5.93
N LEU A 16 -1.92 -8.59 4.83
CA LEU A 16 -3.31 -8.98 4.66
C LEU A 16 -3.49 -10.28 3.88
N THR A 17 -4.48 -11.04 4.31
CA THR A 17 -5.03 -12.18 3.57
C THR A 17 -5.99 -11.70 2.48
N ILE A 18 -6.28 -12.58 1.52
CA ILE A 18 -7.25 -12.31 0.45
C ILE A 18 -8.65 -12.10 1.04
N GLY A 19 -9.05 -12.91 2.02
CA GLY A 19 -10.34 -12.77 2.71
C GLY A 19 -10.49 -11.44 3.45
N GLU A 20 -9.43 -10.96 4.10
CA GLU A 20 -9.43 -9.63 4.72
C GLU A 20 -9.58 -8.51 3.69
N VAL A 21 -8.91 -8.62 2.53
CA VAL A 21 -9.06 -7.66 1.44
C VAL A 21 -10.47 -7.70 0.85
N ALA A 22 -11.04 -8.89 0.65
CA ALA A 22 -12.41 -9.07 0.21
C ALA A 22 -13.40 -8.41 1.19
N ALA A 23 -13.22 -8.63 2.50
CA ALA A 23 -14.07 -8.06 3.54
C ALA A 23 -14.01 -6.52 3.59
N ILE A 24 -12.82 -5.90 3.49
CA ILE A 24 -12.70 -4.43 3.51
C ILE A 24 -13.22 -3.76 2.23
N THR A 25 -13.22 -4.48 1.10
CA THR A 25 -13.62 -3.94 -0.20
C THR A 25 -15.05 -4.27 -0.59
N GLY A 26 -15.68 -5.25 0.08
CA GLY A 26 -16.97 -5.81 -0.32
C GLY A 26 -16.92 -6.67 -1.59
N LEU A 27 -15.72 -7.00 -2.07
CA LEU A 27 -15.52 -7.87 -3.22
C LEU A 27 -15.53 -9.35 -2.82
N SER A 28 -15.68 -10.25 -3.80
CA SER A 28 -15.45 -11.68 -3.57
C SER A 28 -13.96 -12.00 -3.53
N GLU A 29 -13.56 -13.03 -2.78
CA GLU A 29 -12.17 -13.51 -2.75
C GLU A 29 -11.66 -13.85 -4.16
N ALA A 30 -12.50 -14.47 -5.00
CA ALA A 30 -12.17 -14.77 -6.39
C ALA A 30 -11.87 -13.51 -7.22
N SER A 31 -12.58 -12.40 -6.98
CA SER A 31 -12.31 -11.11 -7.64
C SER A 31 -10.96 -10.53 -7.22
N VAL A 32 -10.57 -10.71 -5.95
CA VAL A 32 -9.27 -10.28 -5.45
C VAL A 32 -8.16 -11.15 -6.05
N GLU A 33 -8.34 -12.47 -6.09
CA GLU A 33 -7.41 -13.41 -6.73
C GLU A 33 -7.20 -13.11 -8.22
N GLU A 34 -8.30 -12.81 -8.94
CA GLU A 34 -8.26 -12.39 -10.34
C GLU A 34 -7.44 -11.11 -10.51
N ALA A 35 -7.70 -10.11 -9.67
CA ALA A 35 -7.01 -8.83 -9.72
C ALA A 35 -5.51 -8.94 -9.39
N GLU A 36 -5.09 -9.94 -8.62
CA GLU A 36 -3.69 -10.21 -8.30
C GLU A 36 -3.00 -11.13 -9.31
N ARG A 37 -3.72 -11.73 -10.27
CA ARG A 37 -3.15 -12.75 -11.16
C ARG A 37 -2.12 -12.16 -12.13
N PRO A 38 -0.91 -12.74 -12.26
CA PRO A 38 0.08 -12.27 -13.24
C PRO A 38 -0.45 -12.40 -14.66
N GLY A 39 -0.22 -11.38 -15.49
CA GLY A 39 -0.65 -11.37 -16.88
C GLY A 39 -2.16 -11.18 -17.09
N GLY A 40 -2.95 -11.07 -16.01
CA GLY A 40 -4.35 -10.71 -16.08
C GLY A 40 -4.54 -9.20 -16.25
N SER A 41 -5.51 -8.81 -17.08
CA SER A 41 -6.08 -7.46 -17.07
C SER A 41 -7.33 -7.52 -16.21
N GLY A 42 -7.16 -7.46 -14.88
CA GLY A 42 -8.30 -7.42 -13.96
C GLY A 42 -9.26 -6.29 -14.31
N ASP A 43 -10.53 -6.44 -13.94
CA ASP A 43 -11.56 -5.41 -14.18
C ASP A 43 -11.08 -4.05 -13.63
N PRO A 44 -11.01 -2.99 -14.46
CA PRO A 44 -10.59 -1.66 -14.03
C PRO A 44 -11.37 -1.12 -12.82
N ALA A 45 -12.65 -1.46 -12.69
CA ALA A 45 -13.47 -1.07 -11.54
C ALA A 45 -13.03 -1.79 -10.26
N VAL A 46 -12.74 -3.09 -10.35
CA VAL A 46 -12.19 -3.89 -9.24
C VAL A 46 -10.82 -3.38 -8.83
N LEU A 47 -9.93 -3.12 -9.79
CA LEU A 47 -8.60 -2.57 -9.52
C LEU A 47 -8.68 -1.23 -8.81
N ARG A 48 -9.65 -0.37 -9.18
CA ARG A 48 -9.87 0.91 -8.52
C ARG A 48 -10.32 0.74 -7.07
N ILE A 49 -11.31 -0.10 -6.81
CA ILE A 49 -11.81 -0.39 -5.46
C ILE A 49 -10.68 -0.92 -4.56
N LEU A 50 -9.88 -1.86 -5.08
CA LEU A 50 -8.73 -2.41 -4.37
C LEU A 50 -7.66 -1.36 -4.08
N THR A 51 -7.33 -0.52 -5.07
CA THR A 51 -6.35 0.55 -4.91
C THR A 51 -6.78 1.50 -3.79
N ASP A 52 -8.01 2.03 -3.86
CA ASP A 52 -8.53 3.00 -2.90
C ASP A 52 -8.58 2.41 -1.47
N ALA A 53 -9.01 1.15 -1.33
CA ALA A 53 -9.07 0.48 -0.03
C ALA A 53 -7.70 0.23 0.59
N LEU A 54 -6.71 -0.21 -0.22
CA LEU A 54 -5.36 -0.45 0.25
C LEU A 54 -4.65 0.88 0.59
N GLU A 55 -4.84 1.92 -0.21
CA GLU A 55 -4.28 3.24 0.10
C GLU A 55 -4.83 3.81 1.41
N GLY A 56 -6.12 3.61 1.69
CA GLY A 56 -6.74 3.96 2.97
C GLY A 56 -6.08 3.30 4.19
N ARG A 57 -5.34 2.21 3.98
CA ARG A 57 -4.67 1.43 5.04
C ARG A 57 -3.18 1.69 5.19
N GLY A 58 -2.61 2.62 4.42
CA GLY A 58 -1.23 3.03 4.63
C GLY A 58 -0.26 2.67 3.51
N VAL A 59 -0.72 2.31 2.31
CA VAL A 59 0.14 2.24 1.12
C VAL A 59 -0.13 3.41 0.17
N LEU A 60 0.78 3.62 -0.78
CA LEU A 60 0.67 4.55 -1.91
C LEU A 60 1.10 3.80 -3.16
N PHE A 61 0.33 3.93 -4.24
CA PHE A 61 0.68 3.35 -5.53
C PHE A 61 1.49 4.35 -6.36
N LEU A 62 2.64 3.91 -6.85
CA LEU A 62 3.55 4.72 -7.68
C LEU A 62 3.35 4.36 -9.15
N SER A 63 3.16 5.37 -9.98
CA SER A 63 3.08 5.22 -11.43
C SER A 63 4.47 5.15 -12.06
N ALA A 64 4.57 4.67 -13.30
CA ALA A 64 5.82 4.50 -14.05
C ALA A 64 6.55 5.82 -14.44
N GLY A 65 6.37 6.89 -13.70
CA GLY A 65 6.99 8.19 -13.95
C GLY A 65 7.17 9.05 -12.71
N ASP A 66 6.97 8.49 -11.51
CA ASP A 66 7.06 9.26 -10.25
C ASP A 66 8.52 9.49 -9.80
N GLU A 67 9.53 8.80 -10.37
CA GLU A 67 10.97 9.01 -10.08
C GLU A 67 11.86 8.73 -11.33
N GLU A 68 13.04 9.37 -11.41
CA GLU A 68 14.04 9.20 -12.49
C GLU A 68 14.39 7.71 -12.74
N GLY A 69 13.72 7.09 -13.72
CA GLY A 69 13.98 5.70 -14.12
C GLY A 69 13.22 4.62 -13.31
N GLY A 70 12.29 5.00 -12.43
CA GLY A 70 11.46 4.07 -11.67
C GLY A 70 10.29 3.49 -12.47
N GLY A 71 10.08 2.16 -12.37
CA GLY A 71 8.87 1.51 -12.87
C GLY A 71 7.69 1.57 -11.89
N PRO A 72 6.51 1.00 -12.24
CA PRO A 72 5.37 0.90 -11.32
C PRO A 72 5.77 0.25 -9.99
N GLY A 73 5.38 0.87 -8.88
CA GLY A 73 5.79 0.43 -7.55
C GLY A 73 4.74 0.76 -6.47
N ILE A 74 5.10 0.50 -5.22
CA ILE A 74 4.30 0.88 -4.05
C ILE A 74 5.22 1.39 -2.94
N ARG A 75 4.67 2.23 -2.06
CA ARG A 75 5.37 2.78 -0.90
C ARG A 75 4.47 2.75 0.33
N LEU A 76 5.02 2.54 1.52
CA LEU A 76 4.28 2.73 2.77
C LEU A 76 4.12 4.22 3.05
N LYS A 77 2.92 4.63 3.47
CA LYS A 77 2.67 5.95 4.02
C LYS A 77 3.50 6.11 5.29
N ARG A 78 4.07 7.30 5.48
CA ARG A 78 4.78 7.64 6.71
C ARG A 78 3.77 7.60 7.86
N PRO A 79 4.00 6.83 8.93
CA PRO A 79 3.10 6.88 10.08
C PRO A 79 3.05 8.33 10.61
N PRO A 80 1.89 8.80 11.10
CA PRO A 80 1.75 10.15 11.66
C PRO A 80 2.63 10.39 12.90
N HIS A 81 3.23 9.32 13.44
CA HIS A 81 4.24 9.29 14.48
C HIS A 81 5.43 8.41 14.05
N ALA A 82 5.90 8.53 12.81
CA ALA A 82 7.30 8.21 12.56
C ALA A 82 8.08 9.24 13.37
N ASP A 83 8.42 8.85 14.60
CA ASP A 83 9.25 9.57 15.57
C ASP A 83 10.41 10.19 14.79
N ASP A 84 10.22 11.46 14.42
CA ASP A 84 11.29 12.31 13.91
C ASP A 84 12.13 12.50 15.16
N GLY A 85 13.04 11.54 15.39
CA GLY A 85 13.77 11.39 16.63
C GLY A 85 14.16 12.75 17.17
N THR A 86 13.97 12.95 18.48
CA THR A 86 14.02 14.25 19.15
C THR A 86 15.00 15.18 18.46
N ARG A 87 14.48 16.22 17.79
CA ARG A 87 15.29 17.21 17.08
C ARG A 87 16.46 17.63 18.00
N PRO A 88 17.68 17.87 17.49
CA PRO A 88 18.82 18.19 18.35
C PRO A 88 18.56 19.32 19.33
N GLU A 89 17.72 20.28 18.95
CA GLU A 89 17.25 21.40 19.77
C GLU A 89 16.32 21.02 20.95
N ASN A 90 15.73 19.83 20.92
CA ASN A 90 14.85 19.27 21.95
C ASN A 90 15.52 18.16 22.78
N LEU A 91 16.79 17.85 22.51
CA LEU A 91 17.59 16.95 23.36
C LEU A 91 17.92 17.68 24.66
N ASN A 92 17.21 17.36 25.74
CA ASN A 92 17.55 17.81 27.09
C ASN A 92 18.00 16.62 27.96
N ALA A 93 18.81 16.89 28.97
CA ALA A 93 19.34 15.87 29.88
C ALA A 93 18.29 15.34 30.89
N ALA A 94 16.99 15.56 30.65
CA ALA A 94 15.92 15.17 31.57
C ALA A 94 15.46 13.71 31.39
N ASN A 95 16.06 12.98 30.45
CA ASN A 95 15.73 11.58 30.12
C ASN A 95 16.88 10.59 30.46
N ASP A 96 17.85 11.02 31.28
CA ASP A 96 19.09 10.27 31.58
C ASP A 96 19.07 9.58 32.98
N ASP A 97 17.91 9.50 33.63
CA ASP A 97 17.70 8.80 34.92
C ASP A 97 17.18 7.35 34.74
#